data_AF-A0A920PZ24-F1
#
_entry.id   AF-A0A920PZ24-F1
#
_cell.length_a   1.000
_cell.length_b   1.000
_cell.length_c   1.000
_cell.angle_alpha   90.00
_cell.angle_beta   90.00
_cell.angle_gamma   90.00
#
_symmetry.space_group_name_H-M   'P 1'
#
loop_
_entity.id
_entity.type
_entity.pdbx_description
1 polymer ?
#
loop_
_entity_poly.entity_id
_entity_poly.type
_entity_poly.pdbx_seq_one_letter_code
_entity_poly.pdbx_strand_id
1 'polypeptide(L)'
;MTEKPVTSTIKNSPHGSLAIASADKIHNLSRMTAGIGEQGLSFINAFTAGVEDMSWYHQSVLKTLSSRWNHAILDAHRRELDRFISAIGPLSVTP
;
A
#
# COMPACT_ATOMS: atom_id res chain seq x y z
N MET A 1 -13.62 11.99 -30.99
CA MET A 1 -13.76 11.04 -29.87
C MET A 1 -12.78 11.48 -28.80
N THR A 2 -13.28 12.05 -27.70
CA THR A 2 -12.45 12.39 -26.54
C THR A 2 -12.24 11.12 -25.71
N GLU A 3 -10.98 10.70 -25.55
CA GLU A 3 -10.62 9.61 -24.64
C GLU A 3 -11.07 9.99 -23.24
N LYS A 4 -11.92 9.15 -22.64
CA LYS A 4 -12.29 9.31 -21.24
C LYS A 4 -11.08 8.95 -20.38
N PRO A 5 -10.74 9.73 -19.34
CA PRO A 5 -9.57 9.44 -18.51
C PRO A 5 -9.73 8.06 -17.88
N VAL A 6 -8.63 7.29 -17.83
CA VAL A 6 -8.55 5.92 -17.29
C VAL A 6 -9.25 5.78 -15.92
N THR A 7 -9.24 6.85 -15.12
CA THR A 7 -9.95 6.94 -13.83
C THR A 7 -11.47 6.77 -13.93
N SER A 8 -12.10 7.24 -15.01
CA SER A 8 -13.55 7.12 -15.22
C SER A 8 -13.98 5.70 -15.59
N THR A 9 -13.12 4.95 -16.29
CA THR A 9 -13.36 3.55 -16.66
C THR A 9 -13.25 2.65 -15.44
N ILE A 10 -12.30 2.94 -14.55
CA ILE A 10 -12.12 2.20 -13.29
C ILE A 10 -13.31 2.45 -12.37
N LYS A 11 -13.72 3.71 -12.18
CA LYS A 11 -14.80 4.12 -11.26
C LYS A 11 -16.14 3.42 -11.51
N ASN A 12 -16.45 3.07 -12.76
CA ASN A 12 -17.73 2.49 -13.16
C ASN A 12 -17.73 0.96 -13.28
N SER A 13 -16.60 0.30 -12.99
CA SER A 13 -16.57 -1.17 -12.93
C SER A 13 -17.11 -1.67 -11.59
N PRO A 14 -17.67 -2.90 -11.51
CA PRO A 14 -18.17 -3.48 -10.26
C PRO A 14 -17.12 -3.51 -9.13
N HIS A 15 -15.84 -3.50 -9.48
CA HIS A 15 -14.70 -3.51 -8.55
C HIS A 15 -13.88 -2.21 -8.59
N GLY A 16 -14.43 -1.14 -9.15
CA GLY A 16 -13.73 0.13 -9.34
C GLY A 16 -13.21 0.73 -8.04
N SER A 17 -14.00 0.67 -6.99
CA SER A 17 -13.62 1.11 -5.65
C SER A 17 -12.47 0.26 -5.07
N LEU A 18 -12.44 -1.05 -5.34
CA LEU A 18 -11.37 -1.94 -4.88
C LEU A 18 -10.05 -1.67 -5.61
N ALA A 19 -10.13 -1.38 -6.92
CA ALA A 19 -8.99 -0.98 -7.73
C ALA A 19 -8.41 0.37 -7.26
N ILE A 20 -9.28 1.35 -7.01
CA ILE A 20 -8.89 2.66 -6.46
C ILE A 20 -8.23 2.48 -5.08
N ALA A 21 -8.82 1.66 -4.19
CA ALA A 21 -8.26 1.38 -2.88
C ALA A 21 -6.87 0.72 -2.97
N SER A 22 -6.67 -0.24 -3.89
CA SER A 22 -5.34 -0.82 -4.11
C SER A 22 -4.34 0.20 -4.67
N ALA A 23 -4.75 1.05 -5.61
CA ALA A 23 -3.89 2.09 -6.17
C ALA A 23 -3.44 3.10 -5.11
N ASP A 24 -4.35 3.52 -4.22
CA ASP A 24 -4.03 4.36 -3.06
C ASP A 24 -3.00 3.68 -2.16
N LYS A 25 -3.17 2.40 -1.83
CA LYS A 25 -2.22 1.67 -0.98
C LYS A 25 -0.86 1.45 -1.64
N ILE A 26 -0.82 1.19 -2.93
CA ILE A 26 0.43 1.14 -3.71
C ILE A 26 1.18 2.46 -3.59
N HIS A 27 0.50 3.60 -3.81
CA HIS A 27 1.12 4.91 -3.69
C HIS A 27 1.64 5.17 -2.26
N ASN A 28 0.81 4.89 -1.26
CA ASN A 28 1.17 5.10 0.15
C ASN A 28 2.38 4.24 0.56
N LEU A 29 2.39 2.95 0.24
CA LEU A 29 3.49 2.03 0.53
C LEU A 29 4.79 2.48 -0.16
N SER A 30 4.70 2.93 -1.43
CA SER A 30 5.85 3.45 -2.17
C SER A 30 6.43 4.70 -1.51
N ARG A 31 5.59 5.66 -1.12
CA ARG A 31 6.02 6.89 -0.44
C ARG A 31 6.59 6.62 0.94
N MET A 32 5.98 5.71 1.70
CA MET A 32 6.49 5.29 3.01
C MET A 32 7.84 4.60 2.91
N THR A 33 8.00 3.69 1.95
CA THR A 33 9.26 2.97 1.71
C THR A 33 10.37 3.95 1.34
N ALA A 34 10.10 4.92 0.46
CA ALA A 34 11.06 5.97 0.11
C ALA A 34 11.43 6.84 1.34
N GLY A 35 10.43 7.29 2.11
CA GLY A 35 10.66 8.07 3.33
C GLY A 35 11.50 7.33 4.38
N ILE A 36 11.26 6.03 4.56
CA ILE A 36 12.09 5.16 5.42
C ILE A 36 13.51 5.06 4.87
N GLY A 37 13.69 4.88 3.56
CA GLY A 37 15.02 4.80 2.95
C GLY A 37 15.83 6.09 3.09
N GLU A 38 15.17 7.24 3.08
CA GLU A 38 15.81 8.56 3.20
C GLU A 38 16.08 9.00 4.64
N GLN A 39 15.16 8.70 5.58
CA GLN A 39 15.16 9.29 6.93
C GLN A 39 15.11 8.24 8.05
N GLY A 40 14.98 6.96 7.73
CA GLY A 40 14.94 5.86 8.69
C GLY A 40 13.87 6.04 9.76
N LEU A 41 14.26 5.86 11.02
CA LEU A 41 13.35 5.94 12.16
C LEU A 41 12.69 7.32 12.32
N SER A 42 13.36 8.39 11.90
CA SER A 42 12.79 9.75 12.00
C SER A 42 11.52 9.91 11.15
N PHE A 43 11.41 9.20 10.03
CA PHE A 43 10.19 9.21 9.23
C PHE A 43 9.05 8.49 9.95
N ILE A 44 9.34 7.35 10.56
CA ILE A 44 8.36 6.56 11.31
C ILE A 44 7.80 7.34 12.50
N ASN A 45 8.64 8.12 13.19
CA ASN A 45 8.23 8.93 14.35
C ASN A 45 7.15 9.99 14.02
N ALA A 46 6.92 10.31 12.75
CA ALA A 46 5.83 11.20 12.33
C ALA A 46 4.45 10.53 12.38
N PHE A 47 4.41 9.20 12.48
CA PHE A 47 3.16 8.44 12.55
C PHE A 47 2.81 8.11 13.99
N THR A 48 1.52 8.03 14.28
CA THR A 48 1.01 7.65 15.60
C THR A 48 1.05 6.14 15.86
N ALA A 49 1.13 5.32 14.80
CA ALA A 49 1.17 3.87 14.87
C ALA A 49 2.62 3.35 14.94
N GLY A 50 2.84 2.25 15.65
CA GLY A 50 4.12 1.53 15.62
C GLY A 50 4.34 0.79 14.30
N VAL A 51 5.58 0.39 14.02
CA VAL A 51 5.94 -0.36 12.80
C VAL A 51 5.17 -1.68 12.66
N GLU A 52 4.91 -2.37 13.77
CA GLU A 52 4.12 -3.61 13.78
C GLU A 52 2.66 -3.35 13.39
N ASP A 53 2.04 -2.31 13.94
CA ASP A 53 0.67 -1.92 13.63
C ASP A 53 0.51 -1.50 12.16
N MET A 54 1.49 -0.76 11.64
CA MET A 54 1.53 -0.40 10.22
C MET A 54 1.59 -1.65 9.34
N SER A 55 2.51 -2.56 9.64
CA SER A 55 2.68 -3.84 8.92
C SER A 55 1.38 -4.64 8.94
N TRP A 56 0.80 -4.83 10.13
CA TRP A 56 -0.46 -5.54 10.32
C TRP A 56 -1.61 -4.89 9.52
N TYR A 57 -1.72 -3.56 9.55
CA TYR A 57 -2.78 -2.84 8.84
C TYR A 57 -2.69 -3.08 7.33
N HIS A 58 -1.51 -2.89 6.74
CA HIS A 58 -1.34 -3.05 5.29
C HIS A 58 -1.52 -4.50 4.84
N GLN A 59 -1.02 -5.48 5.62
CA GLN A 59 -1.28 -6.90 5.37
C GLN A 59 -2.78 -7.22 5.42
N SER A 60 -3.48 -6.69 6.43
CA SER A 60 -4.91 -6.89 6.61
C SER A 60 -5.72 -6.31 5.46
N VAL A 61 -5.35 -5.12 4.96
CA VAL A 61 -5.99 -4.51 3.78
C VAL A 61 -5.78 -5.39 2.54
N LEU A 62 -4.56 -5.81 2.25
CA LEU A 62 -4.30 -6.65 1.07
C LEU A 62 -5.05 -7.99 1.14
N LYS A 63 -5.05 -8.65 2.30
CA LYS A 63 -5.81 -9.89 2.55
C LYS A 63 -7.31 -9.68 2.30
N THR A 64 -7.84 -8.57 2.80
CA THR A 64 -9.26 -8.20 2.70
C THR A 64 -9.70 -7.86 1.28
N LEU A 65 -8.81 -7.28 0.46
CA LEU A 65 -9.08 -7.02 -0.95
C LEU A 65 -8.97 -8.33 -1.76
N SER A 66 -7.93 -9.13 -1.50
CA SER A 66 -7.67 -10.39 -2.20
C SER A 66 -8.72 -11.47 -1.94
N SER A 67 -9.42 -11.42 -0.80
CA SER A 67 -10.50 -12.37 -0.51
C SER A 67 -11.80 -12.07 -1.26
N ARG A 68 -11.97 -10.84 -1.76
CA ARG A 68 -13.21 -10.39 -2.43
C ARG A 68 -13.09 -10.38 -3.94
N TRP A 69 -11.88 -10.34 -4.48
CA TRP A 69 -11.66 -10.09 -5.89
C TRP A 69 -10.25 -10.53 -6.32
N ASN A 70 -10.12 -10.98 -7.57
CA ASN A 70 -8.85 -11.32 -8.20
C ASN A 70 -8.53 -10.31 -9.32
N HIS A 71 -7.36 -9.68 -9.26
CA HIS A 71 -6.92 -8.68 -10.25
C HIS A 71 -5.41 -8.44 -10.17
N ALA A 72 -4.77 -8.17 -11.32
CA ALA A 72 -3.32 -7.93 -11.40
C ALA A 72 -2.80 -6.75 -10.55
N ILE A 73 -3.68 -5.79 -10.21
CA ILE A 73 -3.33 -4.70 -9.30
C ILE A 73 -3.01 -5.19 -7.88
N LEU A 74 -3.59 -6.33 -7.47
CA LEU A 74 -3.32 -6.92 -6.17
C LEU A 74 -1.92 -7.53 -6.11
N ASP A 75 -1.38 -7.99 -7.24
CA ASP A 75 0.01 -8.44 -7.33
C ASP A 75 0.97 -7.24 -7.22
N ALA A 76 0.63 -6.10 -7.84
CA ALA A 76 1.39 -4.87 -7.67
C ALA A 76 1.34 -4.36 -6.22
N HIS A 77 0.17 -4.40 -5.60
CA HIS A 77 -0.02 -4.08 -4.19
C HIS A 77 0.82 -4.99 -3.28
N ARG A 78 0.81 -6.31 -3.53
CA ARG A 78 1.65 -7.25 -2.78
C ARG A 78 3.14 -6.91 -2.88
N ARG A 79 3.65 -6.64 -4.08
CA ARG A 79 5.07 -6.27 -4.27
C ARG A 79 5.47 -5.02 -3.50
N GLU A 80 4.62 -3.98 -3.47
CA GLU A 80 4.91 -2.78 -2.69
C GLU A 80 4.80 -3.02 -1.18
N LEU A 81 3.90 -3.92 -0.74
CA LEU A 81 3.84 -4.32 0.66
C LEU A 81 5.09 -5.09 1.08
N ASP A 82 5.58 -6.02 0.25
CA ASP A 82 6.80 -6.78 0.53
C ASP A 82 8.02 -5.86 0.64
N ARG A 83 8.09 -4.82 -0.22
CA ARG A 83 9.12 -3.77 -0.16
C ARG A 83 9.04 -2.98 1.15
N PHE A 84 7.85 -2.55 1.54
CA PHE A 84 7.63 -1.83 2.79
C PHE A 84 8.02 -2.69 4.01
N ILE A 85 7.58 -3.94 4.08
CA ILE A 85 7.93 -4.88 5.17
C ILE A 85 9.45 -5.06 5.26
N SER A 86 10.12 -5.20 4.12
CA SER A 86 11.59 -5.28 4.07
C SER A 86 12.26 -4.02 4.60
N ALA A 87 11.71 -2.84 4.32
CA ALA A 87 12.25 -1.55 4.77
C ALA A 87 12.05 -1.31 6.27
N ILE A 88 10.94 -1.76 6.87
CA ILE A 88 10.68 -1.60 8.31
C ILE A 88 11.31 -2.72 9.16
N GLY A 89 11.70 -3.84 8.56
CA GLY A 89 12.33 -4.97 9.25
C GLY A 89 13.50 -4.54 10.15
N PRO A 90 14.48 -3.77 9.65
CA PRO A 90 15.59 -3.25 10.46
C PRO A 90 15.16 -2.31 11.60
N LEU A 91 14.03 -1.61 11.46
CA LEU A 91 13.53 -0.65 12.45
C LEU A 91 12.77 -1.33 13.59
N SER A 92 12.25 -2.53 13.35
CA SER A 92 11.44 -3.30 14.31
C SER A 92 12.28 -4.00 15.39
N VAL A 93 13.61 -3.97 15.27
CA VAL A 93 14.55 -4.65 16.19
C VAL A 93 15.22 -3.67 17.17
N THR A 94 14.81 -2.41 17.19
CA THR A 94 15.41 -1.39 18.07
C THR A 94 14.78 -1.50 19.48
N PRO A 95 15.54 -1.89 20.52
CA PRO A 95 15.06 -1.89 21.90
C PRO A 95 14.91 -0.47 22.48
#